data_AF-A0A2E9MG86-F1
#
_entry.id   AF-A0A2E9MG86-F1
#
_cell.length_a   1.000
_cell.length_b   1.000
_cell.length_c   1.000
_cell.angle_alpha   90.00
_cell.angle_beta   90.00
_cell.angle_gamma   90.00
#
_symmetry.space_group_name_H-M   'P 1'
#
loop_
_entity.id
_entity.type
_entity.pdbx_description
1 polymer ?
#
loop_
_entity_poly.entity_id
_entity_poly.type
_entity_poly.pdbx_seq_one_letter_code
_entity_poly.pdbx_strand_id
1 'polypeptide(L)'
;MADMLADRGFQQGYLYSGLYTVLMVGCGYEALIRWRGIAIRKAYQTWRFASLISFQAIFFLLVNVVAVQALSTKYAWRAWGLYQPYPLFFNTFFWWYEGDPAWIIYTFVGAGILGSLIAIPIAARNHGKRFYTWVCGCGGLAETVGDRWRHLAAKGNRSRAWEFQGVVIFAGSVLIGLVVVGLYQSDGNNVWWYAYDYLVDFWLVAVIPIALYR
;
A
#
# COMPACT_ATOMS: atom_id res chain seq x y z
N MET A 1 15.33 23.42 11.23
CA MET A 1 14.51 22.37 11.92
C MET A 1 13.23 22.95 12.52
N ALA A 2 13.26 24.08 13.24
CA ALA A 2 12.06 24.70 13.79
C ALA A 2 11.04 25.15 12.71
N ASP A 3 11.51 25.71 11.59
CA ASP A 3 10.62 26.15 10.50
C ASP A 3 9.94 24.99 9.74
N MET A 4 10.60 23.83 9.64
CA MET A 4 10.00 22.63 9.03
C MET A 4 8.87 22.06 9.90
N LEU A 5 8.99 22.15 11.22
CA LEU A 5 7.95 21.73 12.15
C LEU A 5 6.78 22.71 12.22
N ALA A 6 6.86 23.91 11.61
CA ALA A 6 5.79 24.90 11.60
C ALA A 6 4.83 24.76 10.40
N ASP A 7 5.25 24.06 9.34
CA ASP A 7 4.41 23.79 8.17
C ASP A 7 3.38 22.69 8.49
N ARG A 8 2.09 23.02 8.35
CA ARG A 8 0.97 22.10 8.63
C ARG A 8 1.02 20.85 7.74
N GLY A 9 1.43 20.98 6.49
CA GLY A 9 1.54 19.83 5.57
C GLY A 9 2.65 18.86 5.99
N PHE A 10 3.78 19.41 6.42
CA PHE A 10 4.90 18.65 6.97
C PHE A 10 4.52 17.95 8.28
N GLN A 11 3.86 18.66 9.20
CA GLN A 11 3.37 18.11 10.46
C GLN A 11 2.43 16.92 10.25
N GLN A 12 1.47 17.02 9.34
CA GLN A 12 0.45 16.00 9.15
C GLN A 12 1.03 14.70 8.55
N GLY A 13 1.92 14.81 7.55
CA GLY A 13 2.58 13.64 6.96
C GLY A 13 3.58 12.97 7.91
N TYR A 14 4.32 13.77 8.70
CA TYR A 14 5.27 13.28 9.69
C TYR A 14 4.56 12.59 10.85
N LEU A 15 3.49 13.20 11.38
CA LEU A 15 2.69 12.63 12.46
C LEU A 15 2.02 11.33 12.02
N TYR A 16 1.45 11.28 10.82
CA TYR A 16 0.86 10.05 10.29
C TYR A 16 1.90 8.93 10.18
N SER A 17 3.03 9.20 9.53
CA SER A 17 4.07 8.19 9.30
C SER A 17 4.74 7.74 10.61
N GLY A 18 4.96 8.68 11.53
CA GLY A 18 5.50 8.41 12.87
C GLY A 18 4.55 7.59 13.73
N LEU A 19 3.28 8.02 13.84
CA LEU A 19 2.26 7.32 14.64
C LEU A 19 2.00 5.92 14.09
N TYR A 20 1.90 5.77 12.77
CA TYR A 20 1.73 4.48 12.12
C TYR A 20 2.94 3.56 12.37
N THR A 21 4.17 4.08 12.29
CA THR A 21 5.37 3.30 12.59
C THR A 21 5.42 2.86 14.04
N VAL A 22 5.12 3.74 15.01
CA VAL A 22 5.08 3.40 16.44
C VAL A 22 4.04 2.32 16.71
N LEU A 23 2.83 2.47 16.15
CA LEU A 23 1.74 1.50 16.32
C LEU A 23 2.13 0.14 15.74
N MET A 24 2.70 0.12 14.54
CA MET A 24 3.15 -1.10 13.87
C MET A 24 4.32 -1.78 14.58
N VAL A 25 5.30 -1.02 15.08
CA VAL A 25 6.42 -1.58 15.85
C VAL A 25 5.92 -2.14 17.17
N GLY A 26 5.07 -1.40 17.90
CA GLY A 26 4.52 -1.85 19.18
C GLY A 26 3.63 -3.09 19.02
N CYS A 27 2.62 -3.03 18.15
CA CYS A 27 1.72 -4.16 17.91
C CYS A 27 2.42 -5.33 17.21
N GLY A 28 3.41 -5.06 16.36
CA GLY A 28 4.26 -6.06 15.72
C GLY A 28 5.15 -6.80 16.72
N TYR A 29 5.73 -6.09 17.70
CA TYR A 29 6.54 -6.67 18.76
C TYR A 29 5.71 -7.55 19.70
N GLU A 30 4.54 -7.06 20.12
CA GLU A 30 3.57 -7.85 20.90
C GLU A 30 3.14 -9.14 20.17
N ALA A 31 2.84 -9.02 18.88
CA ALA A 31 2.52 -10.18 18.03
C ALA A 31 3.72 -11.15 17.93
N LEU A 32 4.95 -10.63 17.79
CA LEU A 32 6.16 -11.44 17.72
C LEU A 32 6.35 -12.26 18.99
N ILE A 33 6.22 -11.65 20.19
CA ILE A 33 6.35 -12.38 21.46
C ILE A 33 5.26 -13.44 21.60
N ARG A 34 4.00 -13.07 21.32
CA ARG A 34 2.85 -13.98 21.40
C ARG A 34 3.04 -15.22 20.52
N TRP A 35 3.43 -15.00 19.26
CA TRP A 35 3.62 -16.08 18.30
C TRP A 35 4.91 -16.87 18.54
N ARG A 36 5.95 -16.29 19.16
CA ARG A 36 7.19 -17.02 19.51
C ARG A 36 6.95 -18.23 20.42
N GLY A 37 5.96 -18.15 21.31
CA GLY A 37 5.58 -19.24 22.21
C GLY A 37 4.68 -20.30 21.58
N ILE A 38 3.80 -19.91 20.66
CA ILE A 38 2.68 -20.73 20.15
C ILE A 38 3.00 -21.37 18.78
N ALA A 39 3.90 -20.78 18.00
CA ALA A 39 4.11 -21.18 16.61
C ALA A 39 4.82 -22.53 16.44
N ILE A 40 4.26 -23.37 15.55
CA ILE A 40 4.90 -24.63 15.10
C ILE A 40 6.18 -24.33 14.29
N ARG A 41 6.17 -23.28 13.46
CA ARG A 41 7.34 -22.82 12.69
C ARG A 41 7.84 -21.47 13.19
N LYS A 42 8.55 -21.51 14.32
CA LYS A 42 9.06 -20.31 15.01
C LYS A 42 9.92 -19.42 14.11
N ALA A 43 10.88 -20.00 13.37
CA ALA A 43 11.75 -19.24 12.48
C ALA A 43 10.95 -18.49 11.38
N TYR A 44 9.99 -19.16 10.74
CA TYR A 44 9.19 -18.57 9.66
C TYR A 44 8.36 -17.37 10.14
N GLN A 45 7.66 -17.51 11.28
CA GLN A 45 6.86 -16.40 11.79
C GLN A 45 7.71 -15.23 12.31
N THR A 46 8.85 -15.52 12.95
CA THR A 46 9.78 -14.47 13.38
C THR A 46 10.32 -13.69 12.20
N TRP A 47 10.79 -14.37 11.14
CA TRP A 47 11.30 -13.70 9.94
C TRP A 47 10.24 -12.87 9.23
N ARG A 48 8.98 -13.32 9.23
CA ARG A 48 7.87 -12.56 8.65
C ARG A 48 7.64 -11.23 9.38
N PHE A 49 7.47 -11.28 10.70
CA PHE A 49 7.22 -10.07 11.49
C PHE A 49 8.45 -9.16 11.54
N ALA A 50 9.67 -9.72 11.56
CA ALA A 50 10.90 -8.96 11.47
C ALA A 50 11.02 -8.23 10.13
N SER A 51 10.82 -8.94 9.01
CA SER A 51 10.80 -8.34 7.66
C SER A 51 9.79 -7.20 7.59
N LEU A 52 8.59 -7.41 8.13
CA LEU A 52 7.53 -6.41 8.07
C LEU A 52 7.85 -5.15 8.90
N ILE A 53 8.34 -5.32 10.12
CA ILE A 53 8.72 -4.19 10.99
C ILE A 53 9.91 -3.42 10.37
N SER A 54 10.89 -4.14 9.83
CA SER A 54 12.03 -3.52 9.13
C SER A 54 11.60 -2.75 7.89
N PHE A 55 10.71 -3.31 7.07
CA PHE A 55 10.20 -2.63 5.87
C PHE A 55 9.40 -1.38 6.26
N GLN A 56 8.60 -1.45 7.31
CA GLN A 56 7.85 -0.31 7.84
C GLN A 56 8.79 0.80 8.34
N ALA A 57 9.80 0.47 9.14
CA ALA A 57 10.76 1.45 9.64
C ALA A 57 11.60 2.07 8.52
N ILE A 58 12.01 1.28 7.51
CA ILE A 58 12.84 1.79 6.42
C ILE A 58 12.01 2.63 5.44
N PHE A 59 10.85 2.17 4.97
CA PHE A 59 10.11 2.88 3.92
C PHE A 59 9.19 3.99 4.44
N PHE A 60 8.56 3.81 5.60
CA PHE A 60 7.65 4.82 6.15
C PHE A 60 8.33 5.81 7.09
N LEU A 61 9.40 5.42 7.77
CA LEU A 61 10.14 6.35 8.61
C LEU A 61 11.35 6.89 7.84
N LEU A 62 12.28 6.04 7.40
CA LEU A 62 13.51 6.54 6.78
C LEU A 62 13.27 7.19 5.41
N VAL A 63 12.62 6.52 4.45
CA VAL A 63 12.39 7.11 3.12
C VAL A 63 11.44 8.31 3.17
N ASN A 64 10.34 8.19 3.92
CA ASN A 64 9.34 9.25 3.99
C ASN A 64 9.83 10.48 4.76
N VAL A 65 10.36 10.30 5.98
CA VAL A 65 10.81 11.43 6.81
C VAL A 65 12.10 12.02 6.28
N VAL A 66 13.08 11.20 5.87
CA VAL A 66 14.39 11.71 5.46
C VAL A 66 14.37 12.19 4.02
N ALA A 67 13.89 11.38 3.07
CA ALA A 67 14.00 11.73 1.64
C ALA A 67 12.93 12.72 1.17
N VAL A 68 11.67 12.58 1.61
CA VAL A 68 10.55 13.44 1.18
C VAL A 68 10.51 14.73 1.98
N GLN A 69 10.60 14.61 3.31
CA GLN A 69 10.35 15.71 4.23
C GLN A 69 11.64 16.47 4.57
N ALA A 70 12.70 15.81 5.05
CA ALA A 70 13.91 16.49 5.52
C ALA A 70 14.80 17.03 4.38
N LEU A 71 14.91 16.32 3.25
CA LEU A 71 15.72 16.75 2.10
C LEU A 71 14.95 17.56 1.04
N SER A 72 13.60 17.67 1.14
CA SER A 72 12.73 18.41 0.20
C SER A 72 13.12 18.27 -1.27
N THR A 73 13.44 17.04 -1.71
CA THR A 73 13.76 16.82 -3.11
C THR A 73 12.46 16.79 -3.92
N LYS A 74 12.38 17.60 -4.99
CA LYS A 74 11.21 17.79 -5.88
C LYS A 74 10.53 16.46 -6.31
N TYR A 75 11.27 15.36 -6.29
CA TYR A 75 10.82 14.04 -6.76
C TYR A 75 10.65 12.99 -5.65
N ALA A 76 11.04 13.23 -4.39
CA ALA A 76 11.06 12.18 -3.37
C ALA A 76 9.68 11.60 -3.04
N TRP A 77 8.61 12.40 -3.10
CA TRP A 77 7.25 11.91 -2.90
C TRP A 77 6.84 10.83 -3.94
N ARG A 78 7.54 10.74 -5.08
CA ARG A 78 7.33 9.69 -6.09
C ARG A 78 7.92 8.33 -5.71
N ALA A 79 8.80 8.29 -4.70
CA ALA A 79 9.28 7.05 -4.10
C ALA A 79 8.15 6.24 -3.43
N TRP A 80 6.98 6.84 -3.23
CA TRP A 80 5.80 6.14 -2.74
C TRP A 80 5.34 5.01 -3.66
N GLY A 81 5.50 5.19 -4.98
CA GLY A 81 5.23 4.14 -5.97
C GLY A 81 6.18 2.95 -5.92
N LEU A 82 7.28 3.03 -5.14
CA LEU A 82 8.22 1.91 -4.97
C LEU A 82 7.72 0.88 -3.94
N TYR A 83 6.96 1.31 -2.93
CA TYR A 83 6.35 0.42 -1.95
C TYR A 83 4.84 0.26 -2.14
N GLN A 84 4.17 1.18 -2.84
CA GLN A 84 2.80 1.02 -3.32
C GLN A 84 2.82 0.68 -4.82
N PRO A 85 2.77 -0.60 -5.17
CA PRO A 85 2.86 -1.03 -6.56
C PRO A 85 1.64 -0.58 -7.37
N TYR A 86 1.82 -0.50 -8.67
CA TYR A 86 0.73 -0.28 -9.62
C TYR A 86 -0.32 -1.41 -9.49
N PRO A 87 -1.64 -1.11 -9.49
CA PRO A 87 -2.31 0.15 -9.79
C PRO A 87 -2.54 1.07 -8.57
N LEU A 88 -2.03 0.75 -7.38
CA LEU A 88 -2.40 1.47 -6.17
C LEU A 88 -1.90 2.92 -6.12
N PHE A 89 -0.74 3.21 -6.73
CA PHE A 89 -0.17 4.56 -6.79
C PHE A 89 0.03 5.00 -8.25
N PHE A 90 -1.01 5.59 -8.83
CA PHE A 90 -1.00 6.08 -10.22
C PHE A 90 -0.11 7.29 -10.46
N ASN A 91 0.14 8.10 -9.42
CA ASN A 91 0.84 9.37 -9.55
C ASN A 91 2.32 9.24 -9.98
N THR A 92 2.96 8.10 -9.70
CA THR A 92 4.33 7.81 -10.19
C THR A 92 4.39 7.64 -11.70
N PHE A 93 3.29 7.25 -12.36
CA PHE A 93 3.26 6.96 -13.79
C PHE A 93 2.85 8.15 -14.64
N PHE A 94 1.87 8.93 -14.17
CA PHE A 94 1.17 9.89 -15.03
C PHE A 94 1.49 11.36 -14.72
N TRP A 95 2.01 11.68 -13.53
CA TRP A 95 2.16 13.07 -13.09
C TRP A 95 3.59 13.60 -13.28
N TRP A 96 3.94 13.88 -14.53
CA TRP A 96 5.23 14.43 -14.96
C TRP A 96 5.06 15.75 -15.72
N TYR A 97 5.94 16.71 -15.46
CA TYR A 97 5.89 18.03 -16.12
C TYR A 97 6.90 18.11 -17.26
N GLU A 98 6.58 18.90 -18.29
CA GLU A 98 7.52 19.24 -19.37
C GLU A 98 8.72 19.99 -18.78
N GLY A 99 9.89 19.33 -18.78
CA GLY A 99 11.13 19.84 -18.15
C GLY A 99 11.66 18.99 -16.99
N ASP A 100 10.91 17.99 -16.53
CA ASP A 100 11.45 17.00 -15.59
C ASP A 100 12.48 16.08 -16.29
N PRO A 101 13.60 15.74 -15.64
CA PRO A 101 14.68 14.99 -16.27
C PRO A 101 14.23 13.57 -16.63
N ALA A 102 14.33 13.22 -17.90
CA ALA A 102 13.84 11.95 -18.45
C ALA A 102 14.41 10.71 -17.74
N TRP A 103 15.67 10.75 -17.29
CA TRP A 103 16.28 9.63 -16.58
C TRP A 103 15.59 9.32 -15.23
N ILE A 104 15.09 10.33 -14.53
CA ILE A 104 14.33 10.14 -13.28
C ILE A 104 12.98 9.50 -13.59
N ILE A 105 12.31 9.98 -14.64
CA ILE A 105 11.01 9.45 -15.12
C ILE A 105 11.13 7.97 -15.41
N TYR A 106 12.08 7.58 -16.27
CA TYR A 106 12.28 6.19 -16.66
C TYR A 106 12.70 5.30 -15.48
N THR A 107 13.47 5.84 -14.53
CA THR A 107 13.88 5.07 -13.34
C THR A 107 12.68 4.74 -12.45
N PHE A 108 11.85 5.73 -12.10
CA PHE A 108 10.71 5.50 -11.21
C PHE A 108 9.59 4.70 -11.90
N VAL A 109 9.26 5.02 -13.15
CA VAL A 109 8.27 4.27 -13.93
C VAL A 109 8.74 2.85 -14.17
N GLY A 110 10.00 2.67 -14.60
CA GLY A 110 10.59 1.35 -14.82
C GLY A 110 10.63 0.52 -13.54
N ALA A 111 11.06 1.09 -12.43
CA ALA A 111 11.06 0.41 -11.13
C ALA A 111 9.65 0.04 -10.66
N GLY A 112 8.66 0.90 -10.88
CA GLY A 112 7.25 0.61 -10.57
C GLY A 112 6.68 -0.54 -11.40
N ILE A 113 6.96 -0.58 -12.71
CA ILE A 113 6.54 -1.68 -13.60
C ILE A 113 7.23 -2.99 -13.20
N LEU A 114 8.56 -2.96 -13.02
CA LEU A 114 9.34 -4.13 -12.61
C LEU A 114 8.87 -4.66 -11.24
N GLY A 115 8.63 -3.76 -10.29
CA GLY A 115 8.08 -4.11 -8.98
C GLY A 115 6.74 -4.82 -9.10
N SER A 116 5.83 -4.25 -9.88
CA SER A 116 4.45 -4.72 -9.96
C SER A 116 4.28 -6.00 -10.79
N LEU A 117 4.95 -6.09 -11.94
CA LEU A 117 4.79 -7.19 -12.90
C LEU A 117 5.82 -8.32 -12.73
N ILE A 118 6.92 -8.09 -12.02
CA ILE A 118 7.99 -9.09 -11.85
C ILE A 118 8.20 -9.40 -10.37
N ALA A 119 8.54 -8.41 -9.55
CA ALA A 119 8.91 -8.67 -8.16
C ALA A 119 7.73 -9.24 -7.35
N ILE A 120 6.54 -8.65 -7.46
CA ILE A 120 5.33 -9.14 -6.77
C ILE A 120 4.94 -10.55 -7.20
N PRO A 121 4.78 -10.89 -8.48
CA PRO A 121 4.38 -12.25 -8.86
C PRO A 121 5.43 -13.30 -8.49
N ILE A 122 6.73 -12.98 -8.59
CA ILE A 122 7.79 -13.90 -8.13
C ILE A 122 7.69 -14.12 -6.61
N ALA A 123 7.56 -13.03 -5.83
CA ALA A 123 7.47 -13.13 -4.39
C ALA A 123 6.15 -13.78 -3.93
N ALA A 124 5.04 -13.56 -4.65
CA ALA A 124 3.77 -14.24 -4.44
C ALA A 124 3.84 -15.74 -4.78
N ARG A 125 4.63 -16.14 -5.79
CA ARG A 125 4.88 -17.56 -6.08
C ARG A 125 5.67 -18.24 -4.96
N ASN A 126 6.68 -17.56 -4.41
CA ASN A 126 7.55 -18.13 -3.38
C ASN A 126 6.91 -18.16 -1.98
N HIS A 127 6.20 -17.09 -1.60
CA HIS A 127 5.60 -16.95 -0.27
C HIS A 127 4.09 -17.25 -0.25
N GLY A 128 3.50 -17.57 -1.40
CA GLY A 128 2.08 -17.87 -1.57
C GLY A 128 1.17 -16.68 -1.28
N LYS A 129 -0.09 -16.97 -0.93
CA LYS A 129 -1.13 -15.97 -0.61
C LYS A 129 -0.79 -15.04 0.58
N ARG A 130 0.28 -15.32 1.33
CA ARG A 130 0.71 -14.53 2.50
C ARG A 130 1.82 -13.53 2.19
N PHE A 131 2.28 -13.41 0.94
CA PHE A 131 3.33 -12.48 0.55
C PHE A 131 3.09 -11.04 1.04
N TYR A 132 1.84 -10.56 0.96
CA TYR A 132 1.50 -9.18 1.36
C TYR A 132 1.83 -8.88 2.84
N THR A 133 1.82 -9.89 3.71
CA THR A 133 2.20 -9.78 5.12
C THR A 133 3.72 -9.73 5.38
N TRP A 134 4.55 -9.73 4.34
CA TRP A 134 6.01 -9.61 4.45
C TRP A 134 6.52 -8.19 4.14
N VAL A 135 5.79 -7.48 3.29
CA VAL A 135 6.25 -6.24 2.65
C VAL A 135 5.29 -5.10 2.90
N CYS A 136 3.96 -5.34 2.87
CA CYS A 136 3.00 -4.25 2.98
C CYS A 136 2.58 -3.99 4.43
N GLY A 137 2.66 -2.72 4.83
CA GLY A 137 2.21 -2.24 6.13
C GLY A 137 0.73 -2.57 6.42
N CYS A 138 -0.16 -2.47 5.43
CA CYS A 138 -1.59 -2.79 5.60
C CYS A 138 -1.81 -4.27 5.94
N GLY A 139 -1.06 -5.17 5.28
CA GLY A 139 -1.09 -6.60 5.56
C GLY A 139 -0.51 -6.92 6.94
N GLY A 140 0.51 -6.16 7.35
CA GLY A 140 1.07 -6.27 8.70
C GLY A 140 0.10 -5.85 9.79
N LEU A 141 -0.65 -4.77 9.59
CA LEU A 141 -1.64 -4.31 10.56
C LEU A 141 -2.76 -5.34 10.74
N ALA A 142 -3.21 -5.96 9.65
CA ALA A 142 -4.19 -7.03 9.68
C ALA A 142 -3.71 -8.27 10.46
N GLU A 143 -2.43 -8.62 10.33
CA GLU A 143 -1.84 -9.81 10.98
C GLU A 143 -1.31 -9.52 12.41
N THR A 144 -1.24 -8.26 12.84
CA THR A 144 -0.80 -7.87 14.18
C THR A 144 -1.97 -7.42 15.05
N VAL A 145 -2.59 -6.30 14.69
CA VAL A 145 -3.75 -5.74 15.38
C VAL A 145 -4.98 -6.57 15.05
N GLY A 146 -5.27 -6.74 13.76
CA GLY A 146 -6.47 -7.42 13.27
C GLY A 146 -6.62 -8.88 13.76
N ASP A 147 -5.50 -9.56 14.02
CA ASP A 147 -5.49 -10.98 14.43
C ASP A 147 -6.27 -11.22 15.74
N ARG A 148 -6.37 -10.22 16.63
CA ARG A 148 -7.16 -10.30 17.87
C ARG A 148 -8.66 -10.52 17.60
N TRP A 149 -9.16 -9.97 16.50
CA TRP A 149 -10.57 -10.06 16.09
C TRP A 149 -10.82 -11.18 15.08
N ARG A 150 -9.82 -12.01 14.77
CA ARG A 150 -9.95 -13.12 13.81
C ARG A 150 -10.96 -14.19 14.22
N HIS A 151 -11.34 -14.22 15.50
CA HIS A 151 -12.40 -15.09 15.99
C HIS A 151 -13.80 -14.67 15.50
N LEU A 152 -14.01 -13.39 15.17
CA LEU A 152 -15.27 -12.86 14.63
C LEU A 152 -15.44 -13.13 13.13
N ALA A 153 -14.35 -13.48 12.43
CA ALA A 153 -14.41 -13.79 11.01
C ALA A 153 -15.19 -15.09 10.76
N ALA A 154 -16.07 -15.09 9.76
CA ALA A 154 -16.82 -16.27 9.36
C ALA A 154 -15.87 -17.41 8.95
N LYS A 155 -16.11 -18.63 9.44
CA LYS A 155 -15.30 -19.83 9.16
C LYS A 155 -16.14 -20.89 8.43
N GLY A 156 -15.47 -21.82 7.73
CA GLY A 156 -16.12 -22.93 7.03
C GLY A 156 -16.76 -22.53 5.70
N ASN A 157 -17.94 -23.06 5.41
CA ASN A 157 -18.59 -22.92 4.10
C ASN A 157 -18.91 -21.46 3.74
N ARG A 158 -19.22 -20.61 4.74
CA ARG A 158 -19.48 -19.18 4.53
C ARG A 158 -18.24 -18.43 4.04
N SER A 159 -17.06 -18.77 4.55
CA SER A 159 -15.78 -18.18 4.10
C SER A 159 -15.46 -18.59 2.67
N ARG A 160 -15.69 -19.86 2.31
CA ARG A 160 -15.47 -20.36 0.93
C ARG A 160 -16.41 -19.72 -0.07
N ALA A 161 -17.68 -19.50 0.29
CA ALA A 161 -18.63 -18.79 -0.55
C ALA A 161 -18.17 -17.35 -0.85
N TRP A 162 -17.38 -16.74 0.04
CA TRP A 162 -16.88 -15.37 -0.11
C TRP A 162 -15.53 -15.30 -0.85
N GLU A 163 -14.92 -16.43 -1.25
CA GLU A 163 -13.69 -16.41 -2.05
C GLU A 163 -13.90 -15.76 -3.43
N PHE A 164 -15.14 -15.73 -3.94
CA PHE A 164 -15.49 -15.01 -5.17
C PHE A 164 -15.20 -13.51 -5.10
N GLN A 165 -15.16 -12.92 -3.89
CA GLN A 165 -14.77 -11.50 -3.71
C GLN A 165 -13.40 -11.21 -4.32
N GLY A 166 -12.46 -12.16 -4.29
CA GLY A 166 -11.16 -11.98 -4.93
C GLY A 166 -11.26 -11.81 -6.46
N VAL A 167 -12.19 -12.52 -7.10
CA VAL A 167 -12.45 -12.40 -8.54
C VAL A 167 -13.13 -11.06 -8.85
N VAL A 168 -14.06 -10.62 -8.01
CA VAL A 168 -14.72 -9.31 -8.14
C VAL A 168 -13.70 -8.17 -8.00
N ILE A 169 -12.82 -8.24 -7.00
CA ILE A 169 -11.75 -7.25 -6.80
C ILE A 169 -10.80 -7.24 -7.99
N PHE A 170 -10.42 -8.41 -8.51
CA PHE A 170 -9.57 -8.50 -9.69
C PHE A 170 -10.25 -7.89 -10.93
N ALA A 171 -11.50 -8.24 -11.20
CA ALA A 171 -12.28 -7.65 -12.29
C ALA A 171 -12.40 -6.13 -12.15
N GLY A 172 -12.67 -5.64 -10.93
CA GLY A 172 -12.69 -4.21 -10.62
C GLY A 172 -11.35 -3.54 -10.90
N SER A 173 -10.24 -4.15 -10.48
CA SER A 173 -8.90 -3.61 -10.73
C SER A 173 -8.55 -3.52 -12.23
N VAL A 174 -8.99 -4.49 -13.03
CA VAL A 174 -8.83 -4.46 -14.49
C VAL A 174 -9.67 -3.34 -15.11
N LEU A 175 -10.93 -3.19 -14.69
CA LEU A 175 -11.81 -2.11 -15.17
C LEU A 175 -11.23 -0.73 -14.84
N ILE A 176 -10.76 -0.51 -13.62
CA ILE A 176 -10.11 0.74 -13.22
C ILE A 176 -8.84 0.96 -14.05
N GLY A 177 -8.02 -0.07 -14.25
CA GLY A 177 -6.84 0.02 -15.11
C GLY A 177 -7.18 0.47 -16.54
N LEU A 178 -8.25 -0.07 -17.13
CA LEU A 178 -8.72 0.33 -18.46
C LEU A 178 -9.23 1.78 -18.49
N VAL A 179 -9.98 2.21 -17.47
CA VAL A 179 -10.44 3.59 -17.35
C VAL A 179 -9.26 4.55 -17.24
N VAL A 180 -8.24 4.22 -16.43
CA VAL A 180 -7.03 5.05 -16.28
C VAL A 180 -6.21 5.12 -17.57
N VAL A 181 -6.12 4.04 -18.34
CA VAL A 181 -5.48 4.07 -19.66
C VAL A 181 -6.29 4.93 -20.64
N GLY A 182 -7.63 4.86 -20.60
CA GLY A 182 -8.50 5.71 -21.42
C GLY A 182 -8.45 7.20 -21.04
N LEU A 183 -8.12 7.49 -19.78
CA LEU A 183 -7.89 8.84 -19.28
C LEU A 183 -6.55 9.45 -19.69
N TYR A 184 -5.62 8.64 -20.19
CA TYR A 184 -4.27 9.08 -20.55
C TYR A 184 -4.33 10.17 -21.63
N GLN A 185 -3.86 11.38 -21.29
CA GLN A 185 -3.92 12.60 -22.10
C GLN A 185 -5.32 13.19 -22.35
N SER A 186 -6.34 12.81 -21.57
CA SER A 186 -7.68 13.41 -21.67
C SER A 186 -7.86 14.62 -20.73
N ASP A 187 -8.40 15.72 -21.24
CA ASP A 187 -8.80 16.87 -20.43
C ASP A 187 -9.93 16.52 -19.46
N GLY A 188 -9.97 17.20 -18.31
CA GLY A 188 -10.85 16.96 -17.15
C GLY A 188 -12.37 16.96 -17.38
N ASN A 189 -12.82 17.15 -18.63
CA ASN A 189 -14.23 17.21 -19.02
C ASN A 189 -14.66 16.05 -19.94
N ASN A 190 -13.87 14.98 -20.01
CA ASN A 190 -14.16 13.80 -20.83
C ASN A 190 -15.07 12.80 -20.10
N VAL A 191 -15.83 12.00 -20.85
CA VAL A 191 -16.67 10.89 -20.34
C VAL A 191 -15.88 9.93 -19.44
N TRP A 192 -14.60 9.75 -19.73
CA TRP A 192 -13.70 8.92 -18.92
C TRP A 192 -13.45 9.47 -17.51
N TRP A 193 -13.46 10.80 -17.33
CA TRP A 193 -13.31 11.44 -16.02
C TRP A 193 -14.55 11.24 -15.16
N TYR A 194 -15.73 11.38 -15.75
CA TYR A 194 -16.99 11.05 -15.08
C TYR A 194 -17.08 9.57 -14.72
N ALA A 195 -16.58 8.67 -15.59
CA ALA A 195 -16.53 7.25 -15.30
C ALA A 195 -15.58 6.94 -14.13
N TYR A 196 -14.44 7.61 -14.03
CA TYR A 196 -13.50 7.47 -12.92
C TYR A 196 -14.10 7.97 -11.59
N ASP A 197 -14.64 9.19 -11.57
CA ASP A 197 -15.22 9.78 -10.35
C ASP A 197 -16.39 8.92 -9.81
N TYR A 198 -17.25 8.42 -10.70
CA TYR A 198 -18.37 7.57 -10.29
C TYR A 198 -17.94 6.16 -9.86
N LEU A 199 -17.04 5.50 -10.59
CA LEU A 199 -16.65 4.11 -10.29
C LEU A 199 -15.65 4.03 -9.14
N VAL A 200 -14.64 4.90 -9.11
CA VAL A 200 -13.54 4.85 -8.14
C VAL A 200 -13.92 5.64 -6.89
N ASP A 201 -14.22 6.93 -7.04
CA ASP A 201 -14.39 7.81 -5.88
C ASP A 201 -15.74 7.59 -5.18
N PHE A 202 -16.83 7.45 -5.94
CA PHE A 202 -18.14 7.18 -5.33
C PHE A 202 -18.34 5.70 -4.94
N TRP A 203 -18.23 4.76 -5.87
CA TRP A 203 -18.53 3.36 -5.57
C TRP A 203 -17.45 2.66 -4.73
N LEU A 204 -16.19 2.75 -5.17
CA LEU A 204 -15.10 1.98 -4.55
C LEU A 204 -14.61 2.58 -3.23
N VAL A 205 -14.49 3.90 -3.15
CA VAL A 205 -13.97 4.61 -1.96
C VAL A 205 -15.08 4.95 -0.97
N ALA A 206 -16.26 5.40 -1.41
CA ALA A 206 -17.33 5.81 -0.50
C ALA A 206 -18.33 4.69 -0.17
N VAL A 207 -18.99 4.09 -1.17
CA VAL A 207 -20.17 3.23 -0.93
C VAL A 207 -19.79 1.84 -0.42
N ILE A 208 -18.91 1.13 -1.12
CA ILE A 208 -18.58 -0.28 -0.82
C ILE A 208 -17.96 -0.44 0.59
N PRO A 209 -16.98 0.38 1.01
CA PRO A 209 -16.36 0.23 2.33
C PRO A 209 -17.34 0.50 3.47
N ILE A 210 -18.25 1.46 3.30
CA ILE A 210 -19.25 1.83 4.31
C ILE A 210 -20.38 0.79 4.36
N ALA A 211 -20.85 0.31 3.21
CA ALA A 211 -21.95 -0.64 3.14
C ALA A 211 -21.57 -2.06 3.61
N LEU A 212 -20.31 -2.47 3.43
CA LEU A 212 -19.82 -3.79 3.84
C LEU A 212 -19.33 -3.87 5.28
N TYR A 213 -19.27 -2.76 6.01
CA TYR A 213 -18.83 -2.73 7.42
C TYR A 213 -19.93 -3.11 8.43
N ARG A 214 -20.84 -4.01 8.03
CA ARG A 214 -21.91 -4.57 8.88
C ARG A 214 -21.55 -5.93 9.46
#